data_AF-A0A524EUB8-F1
#
_entry.id   AF-A0A524EUB8-F1
#
_cell.length_a   1.000
_cell.length_b   1.000
_cell.length_c   1.000
_cell.angle_alpha   90.00
_cell.angle_beta   90.00
_cell.angle_gamma   90.00
#
_symmetry.space_group_name_H-M   'P 1'
#
loop_
_entity.id
_entity.type
_entity.pdbx_description
1 polymer ?
#
loop_
_entity_poly.entity_id
_entity_poly.type
_entity_poly.pdbx_seq_one_letter_code
_entity_poly.pdbx_strand_id
1 'polypeptide(L)'
;MAIEELISFLKKKGFRDTLEVLTQFKNYRTDKHTFYNELNKFSYYNSFFRVKDDLIKRGLIEIELNDKKKFVKLTEKGLDVYNRLVEINKLINNK
;
A
#
# COMPACT_ATOMS: atom_id res chain seq x y z
N MET A 1 -0.38 24.03 0.84
CA MET A 1 -1.63 23.26 1.10
C MET A 1 -1.67 21.92 0.39
N ALA A 2 -2.02 21.80 -0.90
CA ALA A 2 -2.23 20.48 -1.53
C ALA A 2 -0.98 19.56 -1.57
N ILE A 3 0.20 20.13 -1.84
CA ILE A 3 1.46 19.37 -1.89
C ILE A 3 1.90 18.94 -0.48
N GLU A 4 1.70 19.78 0.54
CA GLU A 4 2.06 19.47 1.93
C GLU A 4 1.21 18.35 2.51
N GLU A 5 -0.11 18.37 2.24
CA GLU A 5 -1.02 17.30 2.62
C GLU A 5 -0.65 15.97 1.94
N LEU A 6 -0.28 16.02 0.66
CA LEU A 6 0.21 14.86 -0.07
C LEU A 6 1.50 14.32 0.57
N ILE A 7 2.50 15.17 0.80
CA ILE A 7 3.77 14.76 1.41
C ILE A 7 3.54 14.17 2.81
N SER A 8 2.69 14.79 3.61
CA SER A 8 2.30 14.30 4.94
C SER A 8 1.71 12.88 4.86
N PHE A 9 0.83 12.65 3.88
CA PHE A 9 0.24 11.34 3.64
C PHE A 9 1.28 10.29 3.20
N LEU A 10 2.13 10.63 2.22
CA LEU A 10 3.18 9.74 1.71
C LEU A 10 4.19 9.34 2.81
N LYS A 11 4.42 10.21 3.79
CA LYS A 11 5.30 9.96 4.95
C LYS A 11 4.66 9.07 6.02
N LYS A 12 3.35 8.78 5.97
CA LYS A 12 2.70 7.94 6.99
C LYS A 12 3.29 6.53 6.96
N LYS A 13 3.78 6.08 8.12
CA LYS A 13 4.26 4.70 8.29
C LYS A 13 3.15 3.71 7.93
N GLY A 14 3.49 2.71 7.12
CA GLY A 14 2.54 1.75 6.56
C GLY A 14 2.05 2.09 5.16
N PHE A 15 2.13 3.35 4.69
CA PHE A 15 1.69 3.71 3.33
C PHE A 15 2.50 2.96 2.27
N ARG A 16 3.81 3.23 2.20
CA ARG A 16 4.70 2.57 1.25
C ARG A 16 4.72 1.06 1.46
N ASP A 17 4.88 0.64 2.72
CA ASP A 17 4.95 -0.78 3.09
C ASP A 17 3.76 -1.56 2.55
N THR A 18 2.54 -1.02 2.66
CA THR A 18 1.32 -1.68 2.16
C THR A 18 1.34 -1.87 0.66
N LEU A 19 1.70 -0.81 -0.10
CA LEU A 19 1.76 -0.91 -1.56
C LEU A 19 2.86 -1.87 -1.99
N GLU A 20 4.04 -1.78 -1.37
CA GLU A 20 5.20 -2.61 -1.65
C GLU A 20 4.90 -4.10 -1.39
N VAL A 21 4.30 -4.47 -0.25
CA VAL A 21 3.85 -5.84 0.01
C VAL A 21 2.90 -6.34 -1.08
N LEU A 22 1.87 -5.56 -1.42
CA LEU A 22 0.85 -6.00 -2.38
C LEU A 22 1.42 -6.16 -3.79
N THR A 23 2.45 -5.40 -4.16
CA THR A 23 3.12 -5.53 -5.48
C THR A 23 3.83 -6.87 -5.68
N GLN A 24 4.12 -7.60 -4.59
CA GLN A 24 4.82 -8.88 -4.63
C GLN A 24 3.90 -10.06 -5.00
N PHE A 25 2.58 -9.88 -4.93
CA PHE A 25 1.62 -10.94 -5.18
C PHE A 25 1.06 -10.90 -6.60
N LYS A 26 0.76 -12.07 -7.15
CA LYS A 26 0.02 -12.18 -8.42
C LYS A 26 -1.32 -11.46 -8.30
N ASN A 27 -1.69 -10.70 -9.33
CA ASN A 27 -2.90 -9.86 -9.37
C ASN A 27 -2.98 -8.84 -8.24
N TYR A 28 -1.84 -8.53 -7.60
CA TYR A 28 -1.72 -7.58 -6.50
C TYR A 28 -2.67 -7.83 -5.34
N ARG A 29 -2.96 -9.11 -5.08
CA ARG A 29 -4.00 -9.57 -4.18
C ARG A 29 -3.51 -10.73 -3.34
N THR A 30 -3.79 -10.69 -2.04
CA THR A 30 -3.49 -11.79 -1.14
C THR A 30 -4.49 -11.85 0.00
N ASP A 31 -4.61 -12.99 0.67
CA ASP A 31 -5.49 -13.09 1.83
C ASP A 31 -4.92 -12.28 3.00
N LYS A 32 -5.79 -11.87 3.91
CA LYS A 32 -5.46 -10.99 5.03
C LYS A 32 -4.33 -11.57 5.91
N HIS A 33 -4.28 -12.88 6.11
CA HIS A 33 -3.27 -13.49 6.98
C HIS A 33 -1.89 -13.43 6.31
N THR A 34 -1.82 -13.83 5.04
CA THR A 34 -0.59 -13.77 4.25
C THR A 34 -0.08 -12.33 4.10
N PHE A 35 -0.97 -11.36 3.85
CA PHE A 35 -0.62 -9.93 3.82
C PHE A 35 0.11 -9.49 5.10
N TYR A 36 -0.45 -9.82 6.27
CA TYR A 36 0.15 -9.43 7.55
C TYR A 36 1.47 -10.14 7.82
N ASN A 37 1.60 -11.40 7.43
CA ASN A 37 2.84 -12.15 7.60
C ASN A 37 3.98 -11.50 6.79
N GLU A 38 3.73 -11.11 5.54
CA GLU A 38 4.71 -10.40 4.73
C GLU A 38 5.01 -9.00 5.25
N LEU A 39 3.96 -8.23 5.61
CA LEU A 39 4.14 -6.90 6.17
C LEU A 39 5.01 -6.91 7.44
N ASN A 40 4.83 -7.90 8.31
CA ASN A 40 5.57 -8.02 9.57
C ASN A 40 7.07 -8.37 9.39
N LYS A 41 7.52 -8.75 8.19
CA LYS A 41 8.95 -9.01 7.93
C LYS A 41 9.80 -7.75 7.97
N PHE A 42 9.21 -6.58 7.68
CA PHE A 42 9.93 -5.30 7.60
C PHE A 42 9.14 -4.11 8.17
N SER A 43 7.88 -4.32 8.54
CA SER A 43 7.00 -3.36 9.21
C SER A 43 6.29 -4.06 10.37
N TYR A 44 5.18 -3.49 10.86
CA TYR A 44 4.39 -4.11 11.93
C TYR A 44 2.89 -3.94 11.68
N TYR A 45 2.05 -4.86 12.16
CA TYR A 45 0.59 -4.83 12.01
C TYR A 45 -0.06 -3.45 12.20
N ASN A 46 0.29 -2.73 13.28
CA ASN A 46 -0.22 -1.39 13.57
C ASN A 46 0.13 -0.32 12.50
N SER A 47 1.12 -0.55 11.63
CA SER A 47 1.48 0.38 10.55
C SER A 47 0.39 0.39 9.48
N PHE A 48 -0.08 -0.79 9.06
CA PHE A 48 -1.21 -0.92 8.15
C PHE A 48 -2.47 -0.32 8.73
N PHE A 49 -2.80 -0.61 10.00
CA PHE A 49 -4.04 -0.09 10.61
C PHE A 49 -4.13 1.43 10.62
N ARG A 50 -3.00 2.14 10.75
CA ARG A 50 -2.95 3.61 10.73
C ARG A 50 -3.30 4.21 9.37
N VAL A 51 -3.07 3.48 8.29
CA VAL A 51 -3.25 3.98 6.92
C VAL A 51 -4.40 3.28 6.18
N LYS A 52 -4.88 2.14 6.67
CA LYS A 52 -5.88 1.29 6.03
C LYS A 52 -7.11 2.08 5.56
N ASP A 53 -7.73 2.83 6.46
CA ASP A 53 -8.97 3.54 6.14
C ASP A 53 -8.74 4.68 5.15
N ASP A 54 -7.59 5.36 5.24
CA ASP A 54 -7.19 6.38 4.26
C ASP A 54 -6.90 5.77 2.88
N LEU A 55 -6.21 4.63 2.82
CA LEU A 55 -5.89 3.92 1.58
C LEU A 55 -7.18 3.44 0.88
N ILE A 56 -8.14 2.90 1.63
CA ILE A 56 -9.45 2.49 1.12
C ILE A 56 -10.24 3.72 0.65
N LYS A 57 -10.34 4.77 1.47
CA LYS A 57 -11.07 6.00 1.14
C LYS A 57 -10.53 6.68 -0.13
N ARG A 58 -9.22 6.61 -0.35
CA ARG A 58 -8.56 7.17 -1.55
C ARG A 58 -8.60 6.23 -2.75
N GLY A 59 -9.15 5.02 -2.59
CA GLY A 59 -9.26 4.00 -3.63
C GLY A 59 -7.89 3.48 -4.07
N LEU A 60 -6.93 3.38 -3.15
CA LEU A 60 -5.60 2.82 -3.44
C LEU A 60 -5.57 1.32 -3.18
N ILE A 61 -6.29 0.86 -2.17
CA ILE A 61 -6.50 -0.57 -1.88
C ILE A 61 -7.97 -0.89 -1.75
N GLU A 62 -8.29 -2.17 -1.87
CA GLU A 62 -9.62 -2.74 -1.63
C GLU A 62 -9.52 -3.91 -0.63
N ILE A 63 -10.58 -4.07 0.16
CA ILE A 63 -10.76 -5.23 1.02
C ILE A 63 -11.92 -6.05 0.47
N GLU A 64 -11.62 -7.18 -0.12
CA GLU A 64 -12.63 -8.09 -0.69
C GLU A 64 -12.98 -9.19 0.32
N LEU A 65 -14.23 -9.65 0.30
CA LEU A 65 -14.66 -10.84 1.03
C LEU A 65 -14.99 -11.94 0.02
N ASN A 66 -14.30 -13.07 0.10
CA ASN A 66 -14.58 -14.25 -0.71
C ASN A 66 -14.56 -15.49 0.18
N ASP A 67 -15.66 -16.24 0.21
CA ASP A 67 -15.83 -17.45 1.03
C ASP A 67 -15.40 -17.28 2.50
N LYS A 68 -15.90 -16.21 3.14
CA LYS A 68 -15.56 -15.80 4.52
C LYS A 68 -14.09 -15.40 4.75
N LYS A 69 -13.23 -15.49 3.73
CA LYS A 69 -11.85 -15.02 3.77
C LYS A 69 -11.78 -13.57 3.29
N LYS A 70 -11.08 -12.74 4.05
CA LYS A 70 -10.80 -11.35 3.68
C LYS A 70 -9.52 -11.31 2.84
N PHE A 71 -9.55 -10.57 1.74
CA PHE A 71 -8.40 -10.32 0.88
C PHE A 71 -8.07 -8.85 0.89
N VAL A 72 -6.78 -8.53 0.80
CA VAL A 72 -6.28 -7.18 0.57
C VAL A 72 -5.76 -7.13 -0.85
N LYS A 73 -6.19 -6.10 -1.59
CA LYS A 73 -5.85 -5.94 -3.00
C LYS A 73 -5.38 -4.52 -3.28
N LEU A 74 -4.32 -4.39 -4.07
CA LEU A 74 -3.92 -3.12 -4.65
C LEU A 74 -4.79 -2.84 -5.88
N THR A 75 -5.41 -1.68 -5.91
CA THR A 75 -6.20 -1.24 -7.08
C THR A 75 -5.28 -0.83 -8.22
N GLU A 76 -5.83 -0.69 -9.43
CA GLU A 76 -5.09 -0.11 -10.58
C GLU A 76 -4.57 1.29 -10.25
N LYS A 77 -5.39 2.11 -9.57
CA LYS A 77 -4.99 3.43 -9.10
C LYS A 77 -3.83 3.36 -8.09
N GLY A 78 -3.90 2.43 -7.14
CA GLY A 78 -2.83 2.20 -6.16
C GLY A 78 -1.53 1.78 -6.82
N LEU A 79 -1.61 0.93 -7.85
CA LEU A 79 -0.47 0.49 -8.64
C LEU A 79 0.15 1.66 -9.43
N ASP A 80 -0.66 2.49 -10.09
CA ASP A 80 -0.15 3.68 -10.80
C ASP A 80 0.59 4.63 -9.85
N VAL A 81 0.00 4.89 -8.67
CA VAL A 81 0.65 5.71 -7.64
C VAL A 81 2.00 5.10 -7.22
N TYR A 82 2.04 3.79 -6.95
CA TYR A 82 3.29 3.11 -6.60
C TYR A 82 4.36 3.25 -7.69
N ASN A 83 3.99 3.01 -8.95
CA ASN A 83 4.90 3.10 -10.08
C ASN A 83 5.47 4.51 -10.25
N ARG A 84 4.63 5.56 -10.13
CA ARG A 84 5.07 6.96 -10.16
C ARG A 84 6.02 7.30 -9.02
N LEU A 85 5.78 6.77 -7.82
CA LEU A 85 6.70 6.95 -6.69
C LEU A 85 8.06 6.30 -6.93
N VAL A 86 8.07 5.10 -7.54
CA VAL A 86 9.31 4.42 -7.95
C VAL A 86 10.06 5.23 -9.01
N GLU A 87 9.35 5.80 -9.99
CA GLU A 87 9.93 6.68 -11.02
C GLU A 87 10.57 7.92 -10.39
N ILE A 88 9.84 8.65 -9.53
CA ILE A 88 10.35 9.81 -8.80
C ILE A 88 11.59 9.42 -7.98
N ASN A 89 11.57 8.27 -7.30
CA ASN A 89 12.70 7.79 -6.52
C ASN A 89 13.93 7.52 -7.40
N LYS A 90 13.75 6.99 -8.61
CA LYS A 90 14.84 6.82 -9.59
C LYS A 90 15.38 8.17 -10.06
N LEU A 91 14.51 9.12 -10.40
CA LEU A 91 14.94 10.46 -10.83
C LEU A 91 15.76 11.19 -9.78
N ILE A 92 15.39 11.08 -8.50
CA ILE A 92 16.09 11.73 -7.39
C ILE A 92 17.42 11.01 -7.05
N ASN A 93 17.42 9.68 -7.08
CA ASN A 93 18.58 8.88 -6.67
C ASN A 93 19.46 8.41 -7.84
N ASN A 94 19.19 8.86 -9.07
CA ASN A 94 20.07 8.64 -10.20
C ASN A 94 21.44 9.25 -9.88
N LYS A 95 22.41 8.39 -9.57
CA LYS A 95 23.80 8.63 -9.90
C LYS A 95 23.98 8.46 -11.41
#